data_AF-A0A9Q0CXB7-F1
#
_entry.id   AF-A0A9Q0CXB7-F1
#
_cell.length_a   1.000
_cell.length_b   1.000
_cell.length_c   1.000
_cell.angle_alpha   90.00
_cell.angle_beta   90.00
_cell.angle_gamma   90.00
#
_symmetry.space_group_name_H-M   'P 1'
#
loop_
_entity.id
_entity.type
_entity.pdbx_description
1 polymer ?
#
loop_
_entity_poly.entity_id
_entity_poly.type
_entity_poly.pdbx_seq_one_letter_code
_entity_poly.pdbx_strand_id
1 'polypeptide(L)'
;MSGLKKLTYLANLPCYKQVDIEEDPTKVAELSNSRDQFGLFSKEFLRRHGLHLMGTAVCWFVLDIAFYSQNLFQKDIFSAVGWLPKANTMSALEEVFKIARAQSLVALCGTIPGYWFTVAFIDIIGRFVIQLMGFFMMTVFMLGLAIPYHHWTTKGNHIGFVVMYAFTFFFANFGPNSTTFIVPAEIFPARLRSTCHGISSATGKVGSIVGSFGFLYAAQSSDPAQTDPGYPTGIDVRNTLFVLAGCNLIGLIFTFFVPEAPKGKSLEEAYGENEEEAAEAESSYNHAEPV
;
A
#
# COMPACT_ATOMS: atom_id res chain seq x y z
N MET A 1 25.69 1.17 -48.36
CA MET A 1 24.40 1.39 -49.08
C MET A 1 23.41 0.23 -48.88
N SER A 2 23.15 -0.19 -47.63
CA SER A 2 22.21 -1.28 -47.28
C SER A 2 21.06 -0.82 -46.36
N GLY A 3 20.90 0.50 -46.18
CA GLY A 3 19.88 1.09 -45.30
C GLY A 3 18.67 1.66 -46.03
N LEU A 4 18.78 2.00 -47.33
CA LEU A 4 17.70 2.70 -48.04
C LEU A 4 16.64 1.78 -48.68
N LYS A 5 16.90 0.48 -48.86
CA LYS A 5 15.91 -0.44 -49.47
C LYS A 5 14.89 -1.01 -48.47
N LYS A 6 15.14 -0.91 -47.16
CA LYS A 6 14.22 -1.46 -46.13
C LYS A 6 13.04 -0.54 -45.82
N LEU A 7 13.17 0.76 -46.11
CA LEU A 7 12.10 1.74 -45.90
C LEU A 7 11.03 1.73 -47.01
N THR A 8 11.33 1.18 -48.19
CA THR A 8 10.36 1.13 -49.30
C THR A 8 9.44 -0.09 -49.25
N TYR A 9 9.76 -1.11 -48.44
CA TYR A 9 8.94 -2.33 -48.32
C TYR A 9 7.79 -2.24 -47.31
N LEU A 10 7.80 -1.24 -46.41
CA LEU A 10 6.71 -1.04 -45.45
C LEU A 10 5.60 -0.12 -45.94
N ALA A 11 5.72 0.44 -47.16
CA ALA A 11 4.76 1.36 -47.75
C ALA A 11 3.62 0.67 -48.55
N ASN A 12 3.55 -0.66 -48.56
CA ASN A 12 2.57 -1.43 -49.35
C ASN A 12 1.85 -2.51 -48.54
N LEU A 13 1.34 -2.16 -47.35
CA LEU A 13 0.36 -2.98 -46.63
C LEU A 13 -1.01 -2.30 -46.71
N PRO A 14 -1.99 -2.86 -47.45
CA PRO A 14 -3.34 -2.33 -47.51
C PRO A 14 -4.16 -2.90 -46.35
N CYS A 15 -4.00 -2.38 -45.13
CA CYS A 15 -4.97 -2.60 -44.05
C CYS A 15 -4.71 -1.70 -42.84
N TYR A 16 -4.97 -0.41 -42.96
CA TYR A 16 -5.38 0.37 -41.79
C TYR A 16 -6.53 1.26 -42.22
N LYS A 17 -7.76 0.76 -42.07
CA LYS A 17 -8.95 1.62 -42.10
C LYS A 17 -8.84 2.52 -40.87
N GLN A 18 -8.51 3.79 -41.08
CA GLN A 18 -8.89 4.83 -40.14
C GLN A 18 -10.41 4.82 -40.08
N VAL A 19 -10.96 4.29 -38.99
CA VAL A 19 -12.35 4.52 -38.62
C VAL A 19 -12.33 5.85 -37.89
N ASP A 20 -12.69 6.92 -38.59
CA ASP A 20 -12.97 8.20 -37.96
C ASP A 20 -14.27 8.03 -37.16
N ILE A 21 -14.15 7.86 -35.85
CA ILE A 21 -15.28 7.89 -34.93
C ILE A 21 -15.63 9.36 -34.74
N GLU A 22 -16.63 9.83 -35.46
CA GLU A 22 -17.25 11.14 -35.22
C GLU A 22 -18.06 11.02 -33.92
N GLU A 23 -17.42 11.32 -32.78
CA GLU A 23 -18.08 11.39 -31.48
C GLU A 23 -19.10 12.54 -31.49
N ASP A 24 -20.39 12.22 -31.62
CA ASP A 24 -21.48 13.19 -31.51
C ASP A 24 -21.52 13.75 -30.07
N PRO A 25 -21.13 15.03 -29.85
CA PRO A 25 -21.00 15.60 -28.52
C PRO A 25 -22.34 15.66 -27.77
N THR A 26 -23.46 15.58 -28.50
CA THR A 26 -24.81 15.59 -27.97
C THR A 26 -25.18 14.26 -27.30
N LYS A 27 -24.74 13.12 -27.88
CA LYS A 27 -24.95 11.79 -27.30
C LYS A 27 -24.03 11.53 -26.10
N VAL A 28 -22.79 12.01 -26.15
CA VAL A 28 -21.87 11.98 -25.00
C VAL A 28 -22.45 12.77 -23.82
N ALA A 29 -23.12 13.90 -24.09
CA ALA A 29 -23.79 14.71 -23.06
C ALA A 29 -25.05 14.06 -22.47
N GLU A 30 -25.80 13.27 -23.25
CA GLU A 30 -26.99 12.55 -22.78
C GLU A 30 -26.63 11.26 -22.01
N LEU A 31 -25.59 10.53 -22.44
CA LEU A 31 -25.05 9.35 -21.74
C LEU A 31 -24.37 9.74 -20.41
N SER A 32 -23.66 10.88 -20.39
CA SER A 32 -23.13 11.53 -19.18
C SER A 32 -24.23 11.91 -18.17
N ASN A 33 -25.42 12.28 -18.65
CA ASN A 33 -26.56 12.64 -17.80
C ASN A 33 -27.30 11.44 -17.20
N SER A 34 -27.24 10.27 -17.82
CA SER A 34 -27.99 9.07 -17.39
C SER A 34 -27.17 8.07 -16.59
N ARG A 35 -25.84 8.08 -16.70
CA ARG A 35 -24.96 7.13 -15.99
C ARG A 35 -24.50 7.72 -14.63
N ASP A 36 -25.21 7.33 -13.58
CA ASP A 36 -24.93 7.59 -12.15
C ASP A 36 -24.64 9.06 -11.77
N GLN A 37 -25.70 9.85 -11.74
CA GLN A 37 -25.74 11.25 -11.31
C GLN A 37 -25.57 11.42 -9.77
N PHE A 38 -24.69 10.65 -9.14
CA PHE A 38 -24.49 10.69 -7.70
C PHE A 38 -23.17 11.37 -7.34
N GLY A 39 -23.24 12.40 -6.49
CA GLY A 39 -22.06 13.09 -5.94
C GLY A 39 -21.38 12.28 -4.83
N LEU A 40 -20.17 12.73 -4.44
CA LEU A 40 -19.33 12.11 -3.40
C LEU A 40 -20.03 11.97 -2.02
N PHE A 41 -21.02 12.83 -1.76
CA PHE A 41 -21.83 12.85 -0.54
C PHE A 41 -23.24 12.28 -0.73
N SER A 42 -23.49 11.63 -1.87
CA SER A 42 -24.78 10.98 -2.11
C SER A 42 -24.93 9.73 -1.22
N LYS A 43 -26.15 9.48 -0.74
CA LYS A 43 -26.50 8.23 -0.04
C LYS A 43 -26.23 7.00 -0.92
N GLU A 44 -26.33 7.14 -2.24
CA GLU A 44 -26.01 6.09 -3.21
C GLU A 44 -24.52 5.69 -3.14
N PHE A 45 -23.63 6.68 -3.15
CA PHE A 45 -22.18 6.48 -3.04
C PHE A 45 -21.80 5.87 -1.70
N LEU A 46 -22.36 6.39 -0.60
CA LEU A 46 -22.10 5.84 0.74
C LEU A 46 -22.58 4.40 0.87
N ARG A 47 -23.72 4.05 0.28
CA ARG A 47 -24.29 2.70 0.31
C ARG A 47 -23.52 1.70 -0.56
N ARG A 48 -23.00 2.11 -1.72
CA ARG A 48 -22.27 1.22 -2.65
C ARG A 48 -20.76 1.16 -2.39
N HIS A 49 -20.13 2.29 -2.06
CA HIS A 49 -18.67 2.43 -1.97
C HIS A 49 -18.16 2.87 -0.58
N GLY A 50 -19.05 3.23 0.34
CA GLY A 50 -18.66 3.70 1.67
C GLY A 50 -17.91 2.64 2.49
N LEU A 51 -18.33 1.37 2.40
CA LEU A 51 -17.64 0.27 3.08
C LEU A 51 -16.24 0.05 2.51
N HIS A 52 -16.09 0.13 1.19
CA HIS A 52 -14.81 -0.02 0.50
C HIS A 52 -13.86 1.14 0.87
N LEU A 53 -14.36 2.37 0.89
CA LEU A 53 -13.60 3.55 1.30
C LEU A 53 -13.14 3.46 2.75
N MET A 54 -14.01 3.00 3.64
CA MET A 54 -13.65 2.78 5.04
C MET A 54 -12.58 1.67 5.15
N GLY A 55 -12.74 0.56 4.42
CA GLY A 55 -11.75 -0.51 4.38
C GLY A 55 -10.38 -0.02 3.92
N THR A 56 -10.31 0.71 2.81
CA THR A 56 -9.04 1.25 2.28
C THR A 56 -8.43 2.31 3.19
N ALA A 57 -9.25 3.22 3.74
CA ALA A 57 -8.78 4.27 4.63
C ALA A 57 -8.23 3.70 5.94
N VAL A 58 -8.94 2.75 6.57
CA VAL A 58 -8.49 2.13 7.81
C VAL A 58 -7.23 1.29 7.59
N CYS A 59 -7.17 0.49 6.52
CA CYS A 59 -5.97 -0.29 6.19
C CYS A 59 -4.75 0.62 5.97
N TRP A 60 -4.90 1.72 5.25
CA TRP A 60 -3.80 2.65 5.02
C TRP A 60 -3.41 3.40 6.31
N PHE A 61 -4.38 3.81 7.12
CA PHE A 61 -4.13 4.44 8.42
C PHE A 61 -3.30 3.54 9.37
N VAL A 62 -3.74 2.30 9.60
CA VAL A 62 -3.05 1.39 10.53
C VAL A 62 -1.70 0.90 10.00
N LEU A 63 -1.60 0.73 8.68
CA LEU A 63 -0.33 0.45 8.03
C LEU A 63 0.66 1.60 8.25
N ASP A 64 0.25 2.85 8.00
CA ASP A 64 1.15 4.00 8.13
C ASP A 64 1.58 4.20 9.58
N ILE A 65 0.73 3.88 10.56
CA ILE A 65 1.15 3.82 11.97
C ILE A 65 2.32 2.83 12.12
N ALA A 66 2.13 1.56 11.75
CA ALA A 66 3.15 0.54 11.96
C ALA A 66 4.42 0.82 11.15
N PHE A 67 4.28 1.09 9.86
CA PHE A 67 5.39 1.26 8.93
C PHE A 67 6.25 2.48 9.27
N TYR A 68 5.64 3.65 9.54
CA TYR A 68 6.41 4.85 9.87
C TYR A 68 7.01 4.77 11.28
N SER A 69 6.30 4.26 12.28
CA SER A 69 6.88 4.05 13.62
C SER A 69 8.11 3.15 13.56
N GLN A 70 8.04 2.04 12.82
CA GLN A 70 9.16 1.11 12.68
C GLN A 70 10.33 1.71 11.91
N ASN A 71 10.09 2.50 10.86
CA ASN A 71 11.18 3.17 10.13
C ASN A 71 11.84 4.25 10.99
N LEU A 72 11.04 5.10 11.63
CA LEU A 72 11.53 6.29 12.34
C LEU A 72 12.31 5.93 13.61
N PHE A 73 11.81 4.96 14.37
CA PHE A 73 12.40 4.53 15.64
C PHE A 73 13.23 3.25 15.52
N GLN A 74 13.64 2.90 14.30
CA GLN A 74 14.48 1.74 14.05
C GLN A 74 15.78 1.76 14.88
N LYS A 75 16.41 2.95 15.01
CA LYS A 75 17.61 3.13 15.82
C LYS A 75 17.36 2.81 17.30
N ASP A 76 16.21 3.22 17.82
CA ASP A 76 15.85 3.09 19.23
C ASP A 76 15.51 1.64 19.55
N ILE A 77 14.79 0.97 18.64
CA ILE A 77 14.52 -0.47 18.72
C ILE A 77 15.82 -1.28 18.72
N PHE A 78 16.76 -0.98 17.81
CA PHE A 78 18.05 -1.67 17.74
C PHE A 78 18.97 -1.40 18.93
N SER A 79 18.92 -0.20 19.47
CA SER A 79 19.67 0.17 20.69
C SER A 79 19.07 -0.50 21.93
N ALA A 80 17.75 -0.59 22.03
CA ALA A 80 17.04 -1.26 23.12
C ALA A 80 17.34 -2.77 23.18
N VAL A 81 17.49 -3.40 22.01
CA VAL A 81 17.88 -4.82 21.90
C VAL A 81 19.38 -5.04 22.13
N GLY A 82 20.17 -3.96 22.27
CA GLY A 82 21.61 -4.02 22.54
C GLY A 82 22.46 -4.36 21.33
N TRP A 83 21.91 -4.27 20.11
CA TRP A 83 22.66 -4.51 18.88
C TRP A 83 23.49 -3.29 18.47
N LEU A 84 22.93 -2.09 18.66
CA LEU A 84 23.67 -0.84 18.53
C LEU A 84 24.13 -0.38 19.92
N PRO A 85 25.43 -0.04 20.09
CA PRO A 85 25.91 0.52 21.35
C PRO A 85 25.26 1.90 21.59
N LYS A 86 25.00 2.25 22.86
CA LYS A 86 24.40 3.54 23.22
C LYS A 86 25.28 4.70 22.74
N ALA A 87 24.65 5.78 22.27
CA ALA A 87 25.28 6.99 21.71
C ALA A 87 26.51 7.49 22.51
N ASN A 88 26.42 7.46 23.84
CA ASN A 88 27.46 7.94 24.76
C ASN A 88 28.78 7.13 24.74
N THR A 89 28.88 6.06 23.94
CA THR A 89 30.05 5.18 23.89
C THR A 89 30.89 5.33 22.61
N MET A 90 30.49 6.17 21.65
CA MET A 90 31.21 6.33 20.39
C MET A 90 31.15 7.76 19.83
N SER A 91 31.99 8.04 18.84
CA SER A 91 31.92 9.29 18.09
C SER A 91 30.61 9.37 17.30
N ALA A 92 30.00 10.56 17.21
CA ALA A 92 28.75 10.77 16.48
C ALA A 92 28.81 10.28 15.01
N LEU A 93 29.98 10.40 14.36
CA LEU A 93 30.17 9.90 12.99
C LEU A 93 30.10 8.36 12.94
N GLU A 94 30.71 7.70 13.92
CA GLU A 94 30.70 6.23 14.01
C GLU A 94 29.31 5.68 14.34
N GLU A 95 28.56 6.38 15.19
CA GLU A 95 27.16 6.05 15.51
C GLU A 95 26.28 6.13 14.26
N VAL A 96 26.32 7.26 13.57
CA VAL A 96 25.55 7.46 12.33
C VAL A 96 25.94 6.42 11.28
N PHE A 97 27.22 6.10 11.13
CA PHE A 97 27.67 5.08 10.18
C PHE A 97 27.12 3.69 10.51
N LYS A 98 27.13 3.29 11.80
CA LYS A 98 26.57 1.99 12.23
C LYS A 98 25.05 1.92 12.04
N ILE A 99 24.33 2.99 12.41
CA ILE A 99 22.88 3.10 12.19
C ILE A 99 22.55 3.04 10.70
N ALA A 100 23.24 3.84 9.88
CA ALA A 100 23.02 3.89 8.45
C ALA A 100 23.28 2.53 7.80
N ARG A 101 24.36 1.83 8.19
CA ARG A 101 24.65 0.47 7.70
C ARG A 101 23.55 -0.51 8.06
N ALA A 102 23.05 -0.47 9.30
CA ALA A 102 21.96 -1.30 9.79
C ALA A 102 20.65 -1.06 9.02
N GLN A 103 20.25 0.21 8.85
CA GLN A 103 19.07 0.59 8.10
C GLN A 103 19.19 0.22 6.62
N SER A 104 20.36 0.46 6.02
CA SER A 104 20.65 0.11 4.62
C SER A 104 20.55 -1.39 4.39
N LEU A 105 21.03 -2.22 5.33
CA LEU A 105 20.90 -3.67 5.25
C LEU A 105 19.43 -4.11 5.27
N VAL A 106 18.62 -3.56 6.18
CA VAL A 106 17.19 -3.85 6.24
C VAL A 106 16.47 -3.39 4.97
N ALA A 107 16.82 -2.24 4.41
CA ALA A 107 16.24 -1.74 3.17
C ALA A 107 16.61 -2.62 1.96
N LEU A 108 17.88 -3.01 1.85
CA LEU A 108 18.40 -3.85 0.76
C LEU A 108 17.86 -5.28 0.79
N CYS A 109 17.71 -5.86 1.98
CA CYS A 109 17.27 -7.25 2.13
C CYS A 109 15.75 -7.40 2.34
N GLY A 110 15.08 -6.38 2.88
CA GLY A 110 13.65 -6.41 3.19
C GLY A 110 12.84 -5.58 2.21
N THR A 111 12.99 -4.25 2.27
CA THR A 111 12.12 -3.30 1.55
C THR A 111 12.20 -3.46 0.03
N ILE A 112 13.41 -3.41 -0.56
CA ILE A 112 13.59 -3.45 -2.02
C ILE A 112 13.09 -4.78 -2.62
N PRO A 113 13.48 -5.96 -2.10
CA PRO A 113 12.96 -7.22 -2.62
C PRO A 113 11.45 -7.34 -2.44
N GLY A 114 10.89 -6.82 -1.34
CA GLY A 114 9.45 -6.84 -1.11
C GLY A 114 8.66 -6.14 -2.21
N TYR A 115 9.10 -4.96 -2.66
CA TYR A 115 8.46 -4.26 -3.78
C TYR A 115 8.53 -5.05 -5.10
N TRP A 116 9.69 -5.63 -5.43
CA TRP A 116 9.83 -6.44 -6.64
C TRP A 116 8.94 -7.67 -6.63
N PHE A 117 8.78 -8.30 -5.46
CA PHE A 117 7.85 -9.41 -5.29
C PHE A 117 6.40 -8.93 -5.48
N THR A 118 6.01 -7.77 -4.94
CA THR A 118 4.67 -7.24 -5.22
C THR A 118 4.46 -7.06 -6.72
N VAL A 119 5.38 -6.39 -7.41
CA VAL A 119 5.27 -6.17 -8.87
C VAL A 119 5.15 -7.50 -9.62
N ALA A 120 5.94 -8.52 -9.26
CA ALA A 120 5.91 -9.81 -9.94
C ALA A 120 4.61 -10.60 -9.69
N PHE A 121 4.01 -10.48 -8.50
CA PHE A 121 2.91 -11.35 -8.07
C PHE A 121 1.54 -10.65 -8.02
N ILE A 122 1.46 -9.33 -8.12
CA ILE A 122 0.21 -8.58 -7.96
C ILE A 122 -0.86 -8.93 -8.98
N ASP A 123 -0.46 -9.21 -10.23
CA ASP A 123 -1.37 -9.61 -11.30
C ASP A 123 -1.66 -11.11 -11.32
N ILE A 124 -0.86 -11.93 -10.62
CA ILE A 124 -1.03 -13.38 -10.54
C ILE A 124 -1.89 -13.75 -9.32
N ILE A 125 -1.44 -13.36 -8.13
CA ILE A 125 -2.05 -13.71 -6.85
C ILE A 125 -3.28 -12.82 -6.60
N GLY A 126 -3.19 -11.54 -6.93
CA GLY A 126 -4.23 -10.54 -6.68
C GLY A 126 -3.95 -9.66 -5.47
N ARG A 127 -4.55 -8.47 -5.47
CA ARG A 127 -4.27 -7.38 -4.53
C ARG A 127 -4.73 -7.72 -3.11
N PHE A 128 -5.95 -8.27 -2.97
CA PHE A 128 -6.53 -8.64 -1.69
C PHE A 128 -5.70 -9.70 -0.95
N VAL A 129 -5.34 -10.78 -1.64
CA VAL A 129 -4.57 -11.89 -1.05
C VAL A 129 -3.18 -11.42 -0.61
N ILE A 130 -2.51 -10.58 -1.41
CA ILE A 130 -1.22 -9.99 -1.04
C ILE A 130 -1.36 -9.09 0.19
N GLN A 131 -2.40 -8.25 0.25
CA GLN A 131 -2.65 -7.40 1.41
C GLN A 131 -2.91 -8.21 2.68
N LEU A 132 -3.75 -9.24 2.58
CA LEU A 132 -4.10 -10.14 3.68
C LEU A 132 -2.86 -10.90 4.19
N MET A 133 -2.11 -11.50 3.27
CA MET A 133 -0.87 -12.21 3.59
C MET A 133 0.15 -11.27 4.26
N GLY A 134 0.31 -10.05 3.73
CA GLY A 134 1.24 -9.07 4.28
C GLY A 134 0.88 -8.65 5.70
N PHE A 135 -0.36 -8.23 5.98
CA PHE A 135 -0.79 -7.89 7.35
C PHE A 135 -0.68 -9.08 8.31
N PHE A 136 -1.00 -10.29 7.85
CA PHE A 136 -0.87 -11.50 8.66
C PHE A 136 0.59 -11.77 9.03
N MET A 137 1.48 -11.79 8.03
CA MET A 137 2.91 -12.04 8.24
C MET A 137 3.54 -10.94 9.09
N MET A 138 3.24 -9.67 8.82
CA MET A 138 3.69 -8.55 9.67
C MET A 138 3.29 -8.75 11.14
N THR A 139 2.05 -9.18 11.39
CA THR A 139 1.57 -9.48 12.76
C THR A 139 2.37 -10.62 13.38
N VAL A 140 2.58 -11.73 12.66
CA VAL A 140 3.35 -12.89 13.14
C VAL A 140 4.80 -12.51 13.46
N PHE A 141 5.48 -11.78 12.57
CA PHE A 141 6.86 -11.36 12.81
C PHE A 141 6.96 -10.37 13.98
N MET A 142 6.02 -9.43 14.11
CA MET A 142 6.02 -8.50 15.24
C MET A 142 5.70 -9.17 16.58
N LEU A 143 4.80 -10.15 16.62
CA LEU A 143 4.60 -10.97 17.81
C LEU A 143 5.85 -11.82 18.11
N GLY A 144 6.52 -12.35 17.09
CA GLY A 144 7.80 -13.06 17.22
C GLY A 144 8.94 -12.18 17.73
N LEU A 145 8.89 -10.87 17.52
CA LEU A 145 9.82 -9.90 18.10
C LEU A 145 9.44 -9.53 19.54
N ALA A 146 8.14 -9.40 19.84
CA ALA A 146 7.64 -8.91 21.12
C ALA A 146 7.55 -9.98 22.23
N ILE A 147 7.21 -11.23 21.89
CA ILE A 147 7.04 -12.32 22.87
C ILE A 147 8.39 -12.73 23.47
N PRO A 148 9.38 -13.22 22.69
CA PRO A 148 10.70 -13.56 23.19
C PRO A 148 11.65 -12.36 23.27
N TYR A 149 11.15 -11.16 23.63
CA TYR A 149 11.96 -9.94 23.68
C TYR A 149 13.23 -10.09 24.55
N HIS A 150 13.13 -10.79 25.68
CA HIS A 150 14.27 -11.08 26.56
C HIS A 150 15.31 -12.03 25.92
N HIS A 151 14.88 -12.92 25.03
CA HIS A 151 15.79 -13.80 24.28
C HIS A 151 16.63 -12.99 23.28
N TRP A 152 16.03 -11.97 22.66
CA TRP A 152 16.68 -11.09 21.70
C TRP A 152 17.66 -10.11 22.34
N THR A 153 17.38 -9.66 23.56
CA THR A 153 18.29 -8.80 24.36
C THR A 153 19.48 -9.56 24.94
N THR A 154 19.45 -10.91 24.92
CA THR A 154 20.57 -11.75 25.39
C THR A 154 21.69 -11.78 24.35
N LYS A 155 22.95 -11.65 24.81
CA LYS A 155 24.14 -11.63 23.94
C LYS A 155 24.19 -12.87 23.04
N GLY A 156 24.24 -12.64 21.73
CA GLY A 156 24.39 -13.69 20.70
C GLY A 156 23.20 -13.83 19.75
N ASN A 157 22.00 -13.37 20.13
CA ASN A 157 20.79 -13.58 19.33
C ASN A 157 20.35 -12.36 18.49
N HIS A 158 21.12 -11.27 18.52
CA HIS A 158 20.77 -10.01 17.84
C HIS A 158 20.58 -10.16 16.32
N ILE A 159 21.27 -11.11 15.68
CA ILE A 159 21.13 -11.37 14.24
C ILE A 159 19.72 -11.85 13.92
N GLY A 160 19.15 -12.75 14.73
CA GLY A 160 17.79 -13.24 14.50
C GLY A 160 16.74 -12.14 14.67
N PHE A 161 16.96 -11.19 15.59
CA PHE A 161 16.11 -10.01 15.72
C PHE A 161 16.11 -9.17 14.43
N VAL A 162 17.30 -8.86 13.89
CA VAL A 162 17.43 -8.08 12.65
C VAL A 162 16.80 -8.81 11.47
N VAL A 163 16.94 -10.14 11.39
CA VAL A 163 16.32 -10.96 10.33
C VAL A 163 14.79 -10.91 10.41
N MET A 164 14.21 -11.12 11.60
CA MET A 164 12.76 -11.04 11.83
C MET A 164 12.23 -9.62 11.54
N TYR A 165 13.00 -8.60 11.90
CA TYR A 165 12.70 -7.20 11.61
C TYR A 165 12.73 -6.92 10.10
N ALA A 166 13.75 -7.41 9.40
CA ALA A 166 13.85 -7.29 7.94
C ALA A 166 12.71 -8.04 7.22
N PHE A 167 12.30 -9.21 7.72
CA PHE A 167 11.12 -9.91 7.19
C PHE A 167 9.83 -9.12 7.42
N THR A 168 9.69 -8.44 8.55
CA THR A 168 8.54 -7.55 8.79
C THR A 168 8.46 -6.47 7.71
N PHE A 169 9.59 -5.84 7.36
CA PHE A 169 9.66 -4.89 6.25
C PHE A 169 9.43 -5.53 4.89
N PHE A 170 9.98 -6.71 4.66
CA PHE A 170 9.75 -7.46 3.43
C PHE A 170 8.25 -7.68 3.19
N PHE A 171 7.52 -8.21 4.18
CA PHE A 171 6.08 -8.47 4.06
C PHE A 171 5.22 -7.21 4.15
N ALA A 172 5.71 -6.13 4.76
CA ALA A 172 5.04 -4.84 4.66
C ALA A 172 5.03 -4.34 3.21
N ASN A 173 6.16 -4.46 2.51
CA ASN A 173 6.30 -4.02 1.12
C ASN A 173 5.71 -5.03 0.13
N PHE A 174 5.93 -6.34 0.36
CA PHE A 174 5.25 -7.47 -0.26
C PHE A 174 3.89 -7.75 0.39
N GLY A 175 3.03 -6.74 0.34
CA GLY A 175 1.82 -6.74 1.13
C GLY A 175 1.14 -5.38 1.17
N PRO A 176 0.68 -4.95 2.35
CA PRO A 176 -0.20 -3.80 2.47
C PRO A 176 0.40 -2.50 1.98
N ASN A 177 1.72 -2.28 2.10
CA ASN A 177 2.32 -1.02 1.67
C ASN A 177 2.05 -0.73 0.20
N SER A 178 2.29 -1.70 -0.69
CA SER A 178 2.03 -1.50 -2.12
C SER A 178 0.53 -1.53 -2.43
N THR A 179 -0.21 -2.48 -1.83
CA THR A 179 -1.62 -2.68 -2.18
C THR A 179 -2.50 -1.52 -1.72
N THR A 180 -2.22 -0.88 -0.58
CA THR A 180 -3.02 0.26 -0.10
C THR A 180 -2.93 1.48 -1.00
N PHE A 181 -1.87 1.64 -1.80
CA PHE A 181 -1.82 2.68 -2.84
C PHE A 181 -2.60 2.28 -4.10
N ILE A 182 -2.49 1.02 -4.50
CA ILE A 182 -3.03 0.51 -5.77
C ILE A 182 -4.55 0.32 -5.68
N VAL A 183 -5.01 -0.29 -4.60
CA VAL A 183 -6.40 -0.71 -4.38
C VAL A 183 -7.41 0.46 -4.48
N PRO A 184 -7.22 1.63 -3.83
CA PRO A 184 -8.12 2.75 -4.02
C PRO A 184 -8.15 3.28 -5.46
N ALA A 185 -7.03 3.19 -6.19
CA ALA A 185 -6.99 3.62 -7.58
C ALA A 185 -7.77 2.66 -8.50
N GLU A 186 -7.85 1.38 -8.15
CA GLU A 186 -8.52 0.33 -8.91
C GLU A 186 -10.00 0.11 -8.55
N ILE A 187 -10.43 0.44 -7.33
CA ILE A 187 -11.83 0.20 -6.93
C ILE A 187 -12.74 1.38 -7.31
N PHE A 188 -12.26 2.62 -7.25
CA PHE A 188 -13.11 3.78 -7.42
C PHE A 188 -13.27 4.20 -8.89
N PRO A 189 -14.49 4.62 -9.31
CA PRO A 189 -14.76 5.08 -10.67
C PRO A 189 -13.91 6.30 -11.00
N ALA A 190 -13.50 6.44 -12.27
CA ALA A 190 -12.53 7.45 -12.71
C ALA A 190 -12.85 8.88 -12.22
N ARG A 191 -14.15 9.25 -12.22
CA ARG A 191 -14.65 10.55 -11.76
C ARG A 191 -14.40 10.84 -10.28
N LEU A 192 -14.48 9.83 -9.40
CA LEU A 192 -14.33 9.99 -7.95
C LEU A 192 -13.01 9.45 -7.41
N ARG A 193 -12.22 8.78 -8.26
CA ARG A 193 -10.95 8.11 -7.91
C ARG A 193 -9.99 9.05 -7.19
N SER A 194 -9.73 10.24 -7.75
CA SER A 194 -8.79 11.19 -7.17
C SER A 194 -9.20 11.61 -5.76
N THR A 195 -10.48 11.90 -5.53
CA THR A 195 -10.96 12.31 -4.21
C THR A 195 -10.98 11.15 -3.21
N CYS A 196 -11.41 9.96 -3.60
CA CYS A 196 -11.45 8.79 -2.71
C CYS A 196 -10.04 8.30 -2.35
N HIS A 197 -9.13 8.29 -3.33
CA HIS A 197 -7.71 8.05 -3.12
C HIS A 197 -7.11 9.15 -2.23
N GLY A 198 -7.46 10.42 -2.46
CA GLY A 198 -7.04 11.55 -1.64
C GLY A 198 -7.47 11.43 -0.18
N ILE A 199 -8.72 11.03 0.08
CA ILE A 199 -9.22 10.77 1.45
C ILE A 199 -8.43 9.62 2.09
N SER A 200 -8.24 8.51 1.38
CA SER A 200 -7.49 7.36 1.90
C SER A 200 -6.02 7.72 2.18
N SER A 201 -5.39 8.49 1.29
CA SER A 201 -4.04 9.01 1.45
C SER A 201 -3.91 9.97 2.63
N ALA A 202 -4.88 10.88 2.79
CA ALA A 202 -4.93 11.78 3.94
C ALA A 202 -5.05 10.99 5.25
N THR A 203 -5.88 9.95 5.31
CA THR A 203 -5.95 9.07 6.49
C THR A 203 -4.63 8.34 6.74
N GLY A 204 -3.94 7.86 5.71
CA GLY A 204 -2.59 7.30 5.84
C GLY A 204 -1.63 8.29 6.51
N LYS A 205 -1.58 9.53 6.02
CA LYS A 205 -0.73 10.59 6.61
C LYS A 205 -1.08 10.91 8.05
N VAL A 206 -2.36 10.94 8.42
CA VAL A 206 -2.77 11.06 9.82
C VAL A 206 -2.26 9.87 10.62
N GLY A 207 -2.32 8.65 10.06
CA GLY A 207 -1.71 7.46 10.63
C GLY A 207 -0.20 7.60 10.86
N SER A 208 0.54 8.15 9.90
CA SER A 208 1.98 8.38 10.06
C SER A 208 2.27 9.35 11.21
N ILE A 209 1.47 10.40 11.38
CA ILE A 209 1.60 11.37 12.47
C ILE A 209 1.30 10.67 13.81
N VAL A 210 0.19 9.95 13.90
CA VAL A 210 -0.20 9.20 15.09
C VAL A 210 0.85 8.15 15.46
N GLY A 211 1.39 7.42 14.49
CA GLY A 211 2.46 6.46 14.72
C GLY A 211 3.77 7.11 15.15
N SER A 212 4.14 8.24 14.52
CA SER A 212 5.39 8.93 14.84
C SER A 212 5.37 9.49 16.27
N PHE A 213 4.33 10.24 16.64
CA PHE A 213 4.22 10.78 18.00
C PHE A 213 3.81 9.70 19.00
N GLY A 214 2.84 8.85 18.67
CA GLY A 214 2.37 7.78 19.54
C GLY A 214 3.48 6.82 19.94
N PHE A 215 4.29 6.38 18.98
CA PHE A 215 5.45 5.53 19.29
C PHE A 215 6.51 6.31 20.07
N LEU A 216 6.81 7.56 19.72
CA LEU A 216 7.79 8.38 20.44
C LEU A 216 7.49 8.48 21.95
N TYR A 217 6.22 8.70 22.32
CA TYR A 217 5.79 8.77 23.70
C TYR A 217 5.63 7.37 24.34
N ALA A 218 5.10 6.39 23.60
CA ALA A 218 4.84 5.06 24.11
C ALA A 218 6.12 4.24 24.34
N ALA A 219 7.12 4.37 23.47
CA ALA A 219 8.36 3.61 23.54
C ALA A 219 9.32 4.09 24.63
N GLN A 220 9.02 5.19 25.32
CA GLN A 220 9.78 5.64 26.47
C GLN A 220 9.79 4.58 27.57
N SER A 221 10.87 4.57 28.36
CA SER A 221 10.98 3.63 29.48
C SER A 221 9.86 3.87 30.49
N SER A 222 9.37 2.78 31.09
CA SER A 222 8.47 2.86 32.23
C SER A 222 9.18 3.30 33.52
N ASP A 223 10.51 3.28 33.54
CA ASP A 223 11.33 3.78 34.64
C ASP A 223 11.66 5.27 34.45
N PRO A 224 11.21 6.18 35.35
CA PRO A 224 11.53 7.61 35.28
C PRO A 224 13.03 7.94 35.27
N ALA A 225 13.88 7.02 35.73
CA ALA A 225 15.33 7.22 35.73
C ALA A 225 16.01 6.95 34.37
N GLN A 226 15.30 6.32 33.43
CA GLN A 226 15.80 5.98 32.08
C GLN A 226 14.99 6.60 30.95
N THR A 227 14.05 7.50 31.25
CA THR A 227 13.35 8.32 30.25
C THR A 227 14.25 9.42 29.70
N ASP A 228 14.14 9.69 28.41
CA ASP A 228 14.86 10.80 27.80
C ASP A 228 14.39 12.15 28.38
N PRO A 229 15.31 13.13 28.57
CA PRO A 229 14.96 14.42 29.15
C PRO A 229 13.82 15.12 28.38
N GLY A 230 12.70 15.36 29.06
CA GLY A 230 11.54 16.07 28.49
C GLY A 230 10.36 15.18 28.07
N TYR A 231 10.44 13.86 28.24
CA TYR A 231 9.33 12.94 27.96
C TYR A 231 8.72 12.32 29.23
N PRO A 232 7.39 12.09 29.26
CA PRO A 232 6.74 11.31 30.32
C PRO A 232 7.11 9.82 30.23
N THR A 233 6.88 9.07 31.32
CA THR A 233 7.08 7.61 31.33
C THR A 233 6.21 6.91 30.30
N GLY A 234 6.81 5.97 29.56
CA GLY A 234 6.15 5.21 28.51
C GLY A 234 5.85 3.76 28.91
N ILE A 235 5.36 3.01 27.95
CA ILE A 235 5.02 1.58 28.09
C ILE A 235 6.17 0.65 27.72
N ASP A 236 7.36 1.19 27.40
CA ASP A 236 8.55 0.46 26.93
C ASP A 236 8.44 -0.08 25.49
N VAL A 237 9.59 -0.32 24.86
CA VAL A 237 9.70 -0.75 23.45
C VAL A 237 8.95 -2.06 23.22
N ARG A 238 9.01 -3.00 24.18
CA ARG A 238 8.32 -4.30 24.09
C ARG A 238 6.81 -4.16 23.95
N ASN A 239 6.17 -3.38 24.83
CA ASN A 239 4.71 -3.22 24.77
C ASN A 239 4.28 -2.40 23.56
N THR A 240 5.13 -1.46 23.13
CA THR A 240 4.88 -0.70 21.91
C THR A 240 4.89 -1.61 20.67
N LEU A 241 5.78 -2.60 20.60
CA LEU A 241 5.75 -3.63 19.55
C LEU A 241 4.43 -4.44 19.56
N PHE A 242 3.87 -4.75 20.73
CA PHE A 242 2.54 -5.39 20.82
C PHE A 242 1.42 -4.48 20.32
N VAL A 243 1.46 -3.18 20.61
CA VAL A 243 0.48 -2.21 20.08
C VAL A 243 0.55 -2.17 18.56
N LEU A 244 1.76 -2.09 17.99
CA LEU A 244 1.93 -2.12 16.54
C LEU A 244 1.44 -3.45 15.92
N ALA A 245 1.63 -4.57 16.60
CA ALA A 245 1.08 -5.86 16.16
C ALA A 245 -0.46 -5.85 16.18
N GLY A 246 -1.06 -5.21 17.18
CA GLY A 246 -2.50 -4.95 17.23
C GLY A 246 -2.99 -4.09 16.06
N CYS A 247 -2.27 -3.02 15.70
CA CYS A 247 -2.58 -2.21 14.51
C CYS A 247 -2.57 -3.04 13.22
N ASN A 248 -1.57 -3.92 13.04
CA ASN A 248 -1.53 -4.82 11.88
C ASN A 248 -2.68 -5.83 11.87
N LEU A 249 -3.08 -6.34 13.04
CA LEU A 249 -4.22 -7.24 13.15
C LEU A 249 -5.54 -6.53 12.80
N ILE A 250 -5.70 -5.26 13.19
CA ILE A 250 -6.83 -4.44 12.75
C ILE A 250 -6.80 -4.29 11.23
N GLY A 251 -5.63 -4.02 10.64
CA GLY A 251 -5.45 -3.98 9.19
C GLY A 251 -5.83 -5.28 8.50
N LEU A 252 -5.48 -6.43 9.09
CA LEU A 252 -5.87 -7.75 8.61
C LEU A 252 -7.40 -7.91 8.59
N ILE A 253 -8.08 -7.55 9.69
CA ILE A 253 -9.54 -7.65 9.80
C ILE A 253 -10.21 -6.71 8.80
N PHE A 254 -9.72 -5.47 8.67
CA PHE A 254 -10.31 -4.49 7.77
C PHE A 254 -10.03 -4.77 6.30
N THR A 255 -9.00 -5.57 6.00
CA THR A 255 -8.72 -6.03 4.64
C THR A 255 -9.90 -6.85 4.10
N PHE A 256 -10.65 -7.59 4.91
CA PHE A 256 -11.86 -8.31 4.46
C PHE A 256 -12.98 -7.40 3.94
N PHE A 257 -12.98 -6.12 4.30
CA PHE A 257 -13.93 -5.13 3.77
C PHE A 257 -13.44 -4.46 2.48
N VAL A 258 -12.21 -4.76 2.05
CA VAL A 258 -11.65 -4.30 0.78
C VAL A 258 -12.04 -5.31 -0.31
N PRO A 259 -12.78 -4.90 -1.35
CA PRO A 259 -13.17 -5.80 -2.42
C PRO A 259 -11.95 -6.21 -3.24
N GLU A 260 -11.99 -7.44 -3.77
CA GLU A 260 -11.06 -7.83 -4.83
C GLU A 260 -11.38 -7.02 -6.09
N ALA A 261 -10.42 -6.21 -6.55
CA ALA A 261 -10.50 -5.63 -7.88
C ALA A 261 -10.60 -6.78 -8.91
N PRO A 262 -11.57 -6.76 -9.84
CA PRO A 262 -11.77 -7.84 -10.78
C PRO A 262 -10.50 -8.11 -11.58
N LYS A 263 -9.94 -9.32 -11.44
CA LYS A 263 -8.68 -9.71 -12.07
C LYS A 263 -8.80 -9.59 -13.59
N GLY A 264 -7.97 -8.74 -14.20
CA GLY A 264 -7.77 -8.69 -15.64
C GLY A 264 -8.89 -8.05 -16.47
N LYS A 265 -9.90 -7.44 -15.84
CA LYS A 265 -10.85 -6.56 -16.55
C LYS A 265 -10.37 -5.12 -16.44
N SER A 266 -10.48 -4.36 -17.53
CA SER A 266 -10.27 -2.91 -17.41
C SER A 266 -11.31 -2.34 -16.43
N LEU A 267 -10.96 -1.26 -15.73
CA LEU A 267 -11.90 -0.52 -14.89
C LEU A 267 -13.20 -0.18 -15.67
N GLU A 268 -13.05 0.04 -16.97
CA GLU A 268 -14.10 0.35 -17.93
C GLU A 268 -15.04 -0.85 -18.10
N GLU A 269 -14.52 -2.07 -18.29
CA GLU A 269 -15.32 -3.30 -18.39
C GLU A 269 -16.01 -3.72 -17.10
N ALA A 270 -15.38 -3.51 -15.94
CA ALA A 270 -15.96 -3.87 -14.65
C ALA A 270 -17.18 -3.01 -14.28
N TYR A 271 -17.23 -1.78 -14.80
CA TYR A 271 -18.34 -0.83 -14.65
C TYR A 271 -19.27 -0.79 -15.87
N GLY A 272 -19.05 -1.65 -16.87
CA GLY A 272 -19.95 -1.84 -18.00
C GLY A 272 -19.78 -0.85 -19.16
N GLU A 273 -18.61 -0.24 -19.34
CA GLU A 273 -18.36 0.68 -20.47
C GLU A 273 -18.32 -0.04 -21.83
N ASN A 274 -18.05 -1.36 -21.89
CA ASN A 274 -17.94 -2.13 -23.15
C ASN A 274 -19.21 -2.90 -23.57
N GLU A 275 -20.15 -3.18 -22.66
CA GLU A 275 -21.40 -3.90 -23.05
C GLU A 275 -22.31 -3.00 -23.90
N GLU A 276 -22.15 -1.68 -23.82
CA GLU A 276 -22.89 -0.72 -24.62
C GLU A 276 -22.27 -0.48 -26.01
N GLU A 277 -20.95 -0.61 -26.21
CA GLU A 277 -20.38 -0.59 -27.58
C GLU A 277 -20.83 -1.80 -28.41
N ALA A 278 -20.97 -2.97 -27.79
CA ALA A 278 -21.48 -4.18 -28.44
C ALA A 278 -22.99 -4.09 -28.72
N ALA A 279 -23.77 -3.55 -27.79
CA ALA A 279 -25.21 -3.31 -27.98
C ALA A 279 -25.48 -2.19 -29.01
N GLU A 280 -24.64 -1.14 -29.07
CA GLU A 280 -24.71 -0.08 -30.09
C GLU A 280 -24.30 -0.60 -31.48
N ALA A 281 -23.34 -1.53 -31.55
CA ALA A 281 -22.99 -2.21 -32.80
C ALA A 281 -24.13 -3.11 -33.32
N GLU A 282 -24.81 -3.85 -32.44
CA GLU A 282 -25.97 -4.69 -32.80
C GLU A 282 -27.21 -3.85 -33.18
N SER A 283 -27.46 -2.72 -32.50
CA SER A 283 -28.56 -1.80 -32.83
C SER A 283 -28.33 -1.07 -34.16
N SER A 284 -27.09 -0.68 -34.46
CA SER A 284 -26.70 -0.06 -35.73
C SER A 284 -26.80 -1.04 -36.91
N TYR A 285 -26.48 -2.32 -36.68
CA TYR A 285 -26.64 -3.38 -37.70
C TYR A 285 -28.12 -3.62 -38.05
N ASN A 286 -29.01 -3.62 -37.06
CA ASN A 286 -30.44 -3.85 -37.26
C ASN A 286 -31.18 -2.67 -37.94
N HIS A 287 -30.57 -1.48 -37.99
CA HIS A 287 -31.14 -0.33 -38.68
C HIS A 287 -30.65 -0.16 -40.13
N ALA A 288 -29.69 -0.98 -40.56
CA ALA A 288 -29.07 -0.90 -41.88
C ALA A 288 -29.58 -1.97 -42.88
N GLU A 289 -30.56 -2.81 -42.53
CA GLU A 289 -31.27 -3.64 -43.52
C GLU A 289 -32.35 -2.80 -44.22
N PRO A 290 -32.21 -2.52 -45.53
CA PRO A 290 -33.27 -1.86 -46.29
C PRO A 290 -34.34 -2.89 -46.69
N VAL A 291 -35.60 -2.55 -46.45
CA VAL A 291 -36.77 -3.09 -47.18
C VAL A 291 -36.76 -2.55 -48.60
#